data_AF-A0A1F6Q7N2-F1
#
_entry.id   AF-A0A1F6Q7N2-F1
#
_cell.length_a   1.000
_cell.length_b   1.000
_cell.length_c   1.000
_cell.angle_alpha   90.00
_cell.angle_beta   90.00
_cell.angle_gamma   90.00
#
_symmetry.space_group_name_H-M   'P 1'
#
loop_
_entity.id
_entity.type
_entity.pdbx_description
1 polymer ?
#
loop_
_entity_poly.entity_id
_entity_poly.type
_entity_poly.pdbx_seq_one_letter_code
_entity_poly.pdbx_strand_id
1 'polypeptide(L)'
;MKDRIISSLSYLTSGLVGFIWLIVSHIRHDRLSAFTRFHIFQSIFIFILIYVVGLVLNILLAIVKIMPIIGPLTVNIAYFLKDFPLILGFSIINFAIVALSVYLAFSAFMGRYGEVPGVSDTVRKM
;
A
#
# COMPACT_ATOMS: atom_id res chain seq x y z
N MET A 1 -17.84 4.90 -14.92
CA MET A 1 -18.04 5.27 -13.50
C MET A 1 -17.71 4.12 -12.56
N LYS A 2 -18.25 2.90 -12.79
CA LYS A 2 -17.93 1.68 -12.02
C LYS A 2 -16.42 1.46 -11.86
N ASP A 3 -15.66 1.48 -12.95
CA ASP A 3 -14.20 1.35 -12.98
C ASP A 3 -13.48 2.30 -12.02
N ARG A 4 -13.89 3.57 -11.97
CA ARG A 4 -13.27 4.58 -11.10
C ARG A 4 -13.53 4.27 -9.62
N ILE A 5 -14.75 3.84 -9.29
CA ILE A 5 -15.14 3.49 -7.92
C ILE A 5 -14.33 2.26 -7.46
N ILE A 6 -14.29 1.21 -8.28
CA ILE A 6 -13.55 -0.03 -7.97
C ILE A 6 -12.06 0.27 -7.80
N SER A 7 -11.46 1.01 -8.74
CA SER A 7 -10.05 1.41 -8.66
C SER A 7 -9.74 2.24 -7.41
N SER A 8 -10.63 3.18 -7.03
CA SER A 8 -10.44 4.02 -5.84
C SER A 8 -10.54 3.20 -4.55
N LEU A 9 -11.58 2.36 -4.45
CA LEU A 9 -11.79 1.48 -3.30
C LEU A 9 -10.67 0.45 -3.14
N SER A 10 -10.02 0.05 -4.25
CA SER A 10 -8.89 -0.87 -4.19
C SER A 10 -7.74 -0.31 -3.35
N TYR A 11 -7.46 0.99 -3.39
CA TYR A 11 -6.44 1.59 -2.51
C TYR A 11 -6.90 1.70 -1.06
N LEU A 12 -8.16 2.11 -0.83
CA LEU A 12 -8.70 2.31 0.52
C LEU A 12 -8.88 1.00 1.29
N THR A 13 -9.02 -0.12 0.59
CA THR A 13 -9.22 -1.46 1.18
C THR A 13 -7.97 -2.34 1.07
N SER A 14 -6.80 -1.73 0.91
CA SER A 14 -5.53 -2.44 0.82
C SER A 14 -5.46 -3.51 -0.26
N GLY A 15 -6.14 -3.28 -1.39
CA GLY A 15 -6.23 -4.17 -2.53
C GLY A 15 -7.35 -5.21 -2.45
N LEU A 16 -8.06 -5.35 -1.33
CA LEU A 16 -9.08 -6.39 -1.13
C LEU A 16 -10.25 -6.26 -2.12
N VAL A 17 -10.80 -5.05 -2.28
CA VAL A 17 -11.89 -4.83 -3.24
C VAL A 17 -11.44 -5.14 -4.66
N GLY A 18 -10.22 -4.75 -5.02
CA GLY A 18 -9.64 -5.06 -6.33
C GLY A 18 -9.45 -6.55 -6.55
N PHE A 19 -8.99 -7.26 -5.52
CA PHE A 19 -8.82 -8.71 -5.56
C PHE A 19 -10.17 -9.44 -5.71
N ILE A 20 -11.18 -9.06 -4.94
CA ILE A 20 -12.54 -9.59 -5.09
C ILE A 20 -13.06 -9.31 -6.50
N TRP A 21 -12.82 -8.12 -7.03
CA TRP A 21 -13.26 -7.75 -8.38
C TRP A 21 -12.58 -8.57 -9.48
N LEU A 22 -11.29 -8.92 -9.31
CA LEU A 22 -10.61 -9.86 -10.21
C LEU A 22 -11.32 -11.20 -10.25
N ILE A 23 -11.67 -11.78 -9.10
CA ILE A 23 -12.39 -13.05 -9.00
C ILE A 23 -13.77 -12.94 -9.68
N VAL A 24 -14.53 -11.89 -9.36
CA VAL A 24 -15.86 -11.67 -9.95
C VAL A 24 -15.78 -11.52 -11.47
N SER A 25 -14.81 -10.75 -11.99
CA SER A 25 -14.61 -10.57 -13.43
C SER A 25 -14.25 -11.87 -14.13
N HIS A 26 -13.46 -12.73 -13.47
CA HIS A 26 -13.10 -14.04 -14.00
C HIS A 26 -14.31 -14.97 -14.09
N ILE A 27 -15.14 -15.03 -13.04
CA ILE A 27 -16.37 -15.85 -13.01
C ILE A 27 -17.38 -15.37 -14.05
N ARG A 28 -17.48 -14.07 -14.28
CA ARG A 28 -18.41 -13.48 -15.28
C ARG A 28 -17.87 -13.50 -16.70
N HIS A 29 -16.62 -13.94 -16.90
CA HIS A 29 -15.90 -13.83 -18.18
C HIS A 29 -15.83 -12.37 -18.70
N ASP A 30 -15.89 -11.39 -17.79
CA ASP A 30 -15.79 -9.97 -18.11
C ASP A 30 -14.32 -9.55 -18.26
N ARG A 31 -14.00 -8.79 -19.31
CA ARG A 31 -12.66 -8.18 -19.45
C ARG A 31 -12.59 -6.89 -18.63
N LEU A 32 -11.62 -6.83 -17.72
CA LEU A 32 -11.29 -5.59 -17.02
C LEU A 32 -10.70 -4.56 -18.00
N SER A 33 -11.13 -3.31 -17.86
CA SER A 33 -10.47 -2.21 -18.58
C SER A 33 -9.01 -2.08 -18.14
N ALA A 34 -8.14 -1.63 -19.05
CA ALA A 34 -6.73 -1.40 -18.75
C ALA A 34 -6.55 -0.48 -17.53
N PHE A 35 -7.44 0.51 -17.38
CA PHE A 35 -7.49 1.41 -16.23
C PHE A 35 -7.76 0.67 -14.90
N THR A 36 -8.82 -0.13 -14.86
CA THR A 36 -9.19 -0.88 -13.65
C THR A 36 -8.12 -1.90 -13.29
N ARG A 37 -7.62 -2.61 -14.31
CA ARG A 37 -6.54 -3.58 -14.16
C ARG A 37 -5.30 -2.94 -13.52
N PHE A 38 -4.84 -1.81 -14.06
CA PHE A 38 -3.69 -1.08 -13.54
C PHE A 38 -3.84 -0.74 -12.05
N HIS A 39 -4.94 -0.12 -11.64
CA HIS A 39 -5.12 0.31 -10.27
C HIS A 39 -5.28 -0.85 -9.28
N ILE A 40 -5.95 -1.94 -9.69
CA ILE A 40 -6.04 -3.15 -8.89
C ILE A 40 -4.65 -3.73 -8.64
N PHE A 41 -3.88 -3.99 -9.69
CA PHE A 41 -2.53 -4.57 -9.55
C PHE A 41 -1.59 -3.64 -8.80
N GLN A 42 -1.64 -2.33 -9.06
CA GLN A 42 -0.83 -1.36 -8.32
C GLN A 42 -1.18 -1.33 -6.84
N SER A 43 -2.46 -1.32 -6.46
CA SER A 43 -2.85 -1.35 -5.05
C SER A 43 -2.33 -2.61 -4.37
N ILE A 44 -2.58 -3.78 -4.93
CA ILE A 44 -2.11 -5.07 -4.39
C ILE A 44 -0.59 -5.07 -4.24
N PHE A 45 0.14 -4.64 -5.27
CA PHE A 45 1.60 -4.62 -5.23
C PHE A 45 2.14 -3.68 -4.14
N ILE A 46 1.58 -2.47 -4.00
CA ILE A 46 2.00 -1.51 -2.97
C ILE A 46 1.83 -2.11 -1.57
N PHE A 47 0.67 -2.70 -1.28
CA PHE A 47 0.41 -3.23 0.06
C PHE A 47 1.22 -4.49 0.35
N ILE A 48 1.46 -5.35 -0.63
CA ILE A 48 2.40 -6.47 -0.50
C ILE A 48 3.81 -5.95 -0.21
N LEU A 49 4.28 -4.96 -0.97
CA LEU A 49 5.61 -4.38 -0.79
C LEU A 49 5.77 -3.77 0.61
N ILE A 50 4.80 -2.98 1.06
CA ILE A 50 4.78 -2.40 2.41
C ILE A 50 4.84 -3.50 3.48
N TYR A 51 4.04 -4.57 3.32
CA TYR A 51 4.03 -5.69 4.25
C TYR A 51 5.39 -6.41 4.31
N VAL A 52 5.97 -6.72 3.15
CA VAL A 52 7.28 -7.40 3.06
C VAL A 52 8.38 -6.54 3.66
N VAL A 53 8.43 -5.25 3.33
CA VAL A 53 9.40 -4.30 3.92
C VAL A 53 9.22 -4.22 5.43
N GLY A 54 7.98 -4.12 5.92
CA GLY A 54 7.69 -4.11 7.35
C GLY A 54 8.15 -5.39 8.06
N LEU A 55 7.97 -6.54 7.44
CA LEU A 55 8.42 -7.83 7.97
C LEU A 55 9.95 -7.89 8.07
N VAL A 56 10.66 -7.49 7.01
CA VAL A 56 12.13 -7.43 7.01
C VAL A 56 12.64 -6.47 8.08
N LEU A 57 12.05 -5.28 8.20
CA LEU A 57 12.42 -4.31 9.24
C LEU A 57 12.21 -4.86 10.65
N ASN A 58 11.09 -5.57 10.91
CA ASN A 58 10.86 -6.17 12.23
C ASN A 58 11.91 -7.24 12.56
N ILE A 59 12.34 -8.05 11.59
CA ILE A 59 13.42 -9.03 11.77
C ILE A 59 14.73 -8.32 12.11
N LEU A 60 15.10 -7.28 11.36
CA LEU A 60 16.32 -6.51 11.61
C LEU A 60 16.30 -5.86 13.00
N LEU A 61 15.16 -5.29 13.40
CA LEU A 61 15.00 -4.70 14.73
C LEU A 61 15.12 -5.74 15.84
N ALA A 62 14.61 -6.95 15.64
CA ALA A 62 14.76 -8.03 16.61
C ALA A 62 16.24 -8.40 16.83
N ILE A 63 17.05 -8.41 15.76
CA ILE A 63 18.50 -8.66 15.84
C ILE A 63 19.21 -7.52 16.57
N VAL A 64 18.96 -6.26 16.16
CA VAL A 64 19.64 -5.10 16.74
C VAL A 64 19.30 -4.91 18.23
N LYS A 65 18.09 -5.29 18.66
CA LYS A 65 17.65 -5.19 20.06
C LYS A 65 18.55 -5.96 21.04
N ILE A 66 19.26 -6.99 20.59
CA ILE A 66 20.17 -7.80 21.44
C ILE A 66 21.46 -7.02 21.79
N MET A 67 21.77 -5.95 21.04
CA MET A 67 22.99 -5.17 21.26
C MET A 67 22.83 -4.22 22.46
N PRO A 68 23.75 -4.24 23.44
CA PRO A 68 23.56 -3.58 24.74
C PRO A 68 23.50 -2.04 24.70
N ILE A 69 24.10 -1.38 23.70
CA ILE A 69 24.13 0.08 23.58
C ILE A 69 23.27 0.57 22.39
N ILE A 70 23.39 -0.11 21.24
CA ILE A 70 22.70 0.27 20.00
C ILE A 70 21.21 -0.14 20.07
N GLY A 71 20.91 -1.28 20.69
CA GLY A 71 19.56 -1.83 20.77
C GLY A 71 18.52 -0.83 21.31
N PRO A 72 18.73 -0.23 22.50
CA PRO A 72 17.79 0.73 23.07
C PRO A 72 17.57 1.97 22.18
N LEU A 73 18.63 2.51 21.57
CA LEU A 73 18.53 3.67 20.68
C LEU A 73 17.74 3.35 19.41
N THR A 74 18.07 2.24 18.75
CA THR A 74 17.39 1.83 17.52
C THR A 74 15.93 1.47 17.77
N VAL A 75 15.62 0.81 18.89
CA VAL A 75 14.24 0.47 19.27
C VAL A 75 13.42 1.73 19.55
N ASN A 76 13.97 2.73 20.24
CA ASN A 76 13.26 3.99 20.49
C ASN A 76 12.98 4.77 19.21
N ILE A 77 13.94 4.83 18.28
CA ILE A 77 13.74 5.46 16.97
C ILE A 77 12.67 4.71 16.17
N ALA A 78 12.73 3.38 16.14
CA ALA A 78 11.75 2.57 15.43
C ALA A 78 10.33 2.75 16.01
N TYR A 79 10.22 2.75 17.35
CA TYR A 79 8.97 3.04 18.05
C TYR A 79 8.43 4.42 17.69
N PHE A 80 9.27 5.45 17.70
CA PHE A 80 8.89 6.81 17.36
C PHE A 80 8.32 6.93 15.93
N LEU A 81 8.91 6.21 14.96
CA LEU A 81 8.46 6.25 13.57
C LEU A 81 7.21 5.39 13.31
N LYS A 82 7.14 4.21 13.95
CA LYS A 82 6.14 3.17 13.62
C LYS A 82 4.91 3.20 14.52
N ASP A 83 5.08 3.50 15.80
CA ASP A 83 4.06 3.25 16.82
C ASP A 83 3.65 4.52 17.57
N PHE A 84 4.53 5.53 17.68
CA PHE A 84 4.22 6.75 18.40
C PHE A 84 3.21 7.65 17.64
N PRO A 85 2.04 7.96 18.22
CA PRO A 85 0.97 8.69 17.53
C PRO A 85 1.23 10.19 17.52
N LEU A 86 1.70 10.73 16.39
CA LEU A 86 2.06 12.14 16.23
C LEU A 86 1.02 12.94 15.45
N ILE A 87 0.61 12.42 14.29
CA ILE A 87 -0.17 13.18 13.31
C ILE A 87 -1.59 12.65 13.31
N LEU A 88 -2.53 13.41 13.87
CA LEU A 88 -3.96 13.03 13.95
C LEU A 88 -4.19 11.66 14.61
N GLY A 89 -3.32 11.26 15.53
CA GLY A 89 -3.36 9.94 16.19
C GLY A 89 -2.69 8.81 15.41
N PHE A 90 -2.17 9.07 14.20
CA PHE A 90 -1.38 8.11 13.43
C PHE A 90 0.11 8.27 13.72
N SER A 91 0.84 7.15 13.64
CA SER A 91 2.29 7.18 13.54
C SER A 91 2.74 7.75 12.20
N ILE A 92 4.00 8.18 12.10
CA ILE A 92 4.55 8.80 10.89
C ILE A 92 4.40 7.84 9.69
N ILE A 93 4.75 6.57 9.88
CA ILE A 93 4.66 5.56 8.82
C ILE A 93 3.20 5.31 8.42
N ASN A 94 2.29 5.13 9.39
CA ASN A 94 0.88 4.88 9.08
C ASN A 94 0.23 6.08 8.40
N PHE A 95 0.56 7.30 8.84
CA PHE A 95 0.10 8.52 8.20
C PHE A 95 0.56 8.59 6.74
N ALA A 96 1.82 8.28 6.46
CA ALA A 96 2.35 8.25 5.09
C ALA A 96 1.63 7.21 4.21
N ILE A 97 1.36 6.00 4.73
CA ILE A 97 0.64 4.95 4.02
C ILE A 97 -0.80 5.40 3.70
N VAL A 98 -1.50 5.98 4.68
CA VAL A 98 -2.87 6.48 4.51
C VAL A 98 -2.89 7.63 3.51
N ALA A 99 -1.98 8.60 3.64
CA ALA A 99 -1.88 9.73 2.73
C ALA A 99 -1.63 9.28 1.29
N LEU A 100 -0.70 8.33 1.07
CA LEU A 100 -0.44 7.74 -0.23
C LEU A 100 -1.70 7.04 -0.78
N SER A 101 -2.38 6.26 0.05
CA SER A 101 -3.59 5.53 -0.34
C SER A 101 -4.72 6.47 -0.74
N VAL A 102 -4.93 7.55 0.02
CA VAL A 102 -5.92 8.58 -0.29
C VAL A 102 -5.56 9.34 -1.57
N TYR A 103 -4.29 9.69 -1.76
CA TYR A 103 -3.81 10.35 -2.99
C TYR A 103 -4.06 9.48 -4.24
N LEU A 104 -3.74 8.19 -4.17
CA LEU A 104 -3.94 7.26 -5.28
C LEU A 104 -5.43 6.98 -5.52
N ALA A 105 -6.22 6.82 -4.45
CA ALA A 105 -7.67 6.67 -4.54
C ALA A 105 -8.31 7.89 -5.20
N PHE A 106 -7.95 9.10 -4.78
CA PHE A 106 -8.45 10.34 -5.37
C PHE A 106 -8.07 10.47 -6.85
N SER A 107 -6.82 10.14 -7.19
CA SER A 107 -6.35 10.14 -8.58
C SER A 107 -7.15 9.17 -9.45
N ALA A 108 -7.39 7.96 -8.96
CA ALA A 108 -8.21 6.95 -9.63
C ALA A 108 -9.68 7.41 -9.78
N PHE A 109 -10.22 8.07 -8.76
CA PHE A 109 -11.58 8.62 -8.80
C PHE A 109 -11.74 9.71 -9.86
N MET A 110 -10.70 10.54 -10.04
CA MET A 110 -10.62 11.54 -11.11
C MET A 110 -10.38 10.92 -12.50
N GLY A 111 -10.18 9.59 -12.58
CA GLY A 111 -9.91 8.89 -13.84
C GLY A 111 -8.48 9.06 -14.35
N ARG A 112 -7.54 9.41 -13.46
CA ARG A 112 -6.12 9.56 -13.78
C ARG A 112 -5.34 8.34 -13.30
N TYR A 113 -4.32 7.95 -14.07
CA TYR A 113 -3.35 6.96 -13.63
C TYR A 113 -2.45 7.60 -12.56
N GLY A 114 -2.79 7.42 -11.28
CA GLY A 114 -1.94 7.84 -10.17
C GLY A 114 -0.67 6.99 -10.15
N GLU A 115 0.46 7.57 -10.53
CA GLU A 115 1.72 6.84 -10.64
C GLU A 115 2.54 6.90 -9.35
N VAL A 116 3.20 5.79 -9.05
CA VAL A 116 4.19 5.63 -7.97
C VAL A 116 5.48 5.16 -8.64
N PRO A 117 6.58 5.94 -8.57
CA PRO A 117 7.86 5.58 -9.19
C PRO A 117 8.31 4.16 -8.82
N GLY A 118 8.77 3.37 -9.79
CA GLY A 118 9.20 1.98 -9.61
C GLY A 118 8.08 0.95 -9.50
N VAL A 119 6.95 1.30 -8.87
CA VAL A 119 5.78 0.40 -8.81
C VAL A 119 4.99 0.45 -10.11
N SER A 120 4.63 1.64 -10.58
CA SER A 120 3.79 1.79 -11.78
C SER A 120 4.47 1.22 -13.02
N ASP A 121 5.80 1.33 -13.14
CA ASP A 121 6.57 0.76 -14.25
C ASP A 121 6.53 -0.77 -14.25
N THR A 122 6.58 -1.37 -13.06
CA THR A 122 6.44 -2.81 -12.87
C THR A 122 5.04 -3.29 -13.25
N VAL A 123 4.02 -2.56 -12.79
CA VAL A 123 2.61 -2.91 -13.04
C VAL A 123 2.24 -2.76 -14.52
N ARG A 124 2.76 -1.76 -15.23
CA ARG A 124 2.52 -1.58 -16.67
C ARG A 124 3.06 -2.74 -17.53
N LYS A 125 4.02 -3.51 -17.01
CA LYS A 125 4.61 -4.67 -17.68
C LYS A 125 3.86 -5.99 -17.41
N MET A 126 2.90 -6.00 -16.48
CA MET A 126 2.09 -7.17 -16.09
C MET A 126 0.78 -7.24 -16.88
#